data_AF-A0A1V4VZE2-F1
#
_entry.id   AF-A0A1V4VZE2-F1
#
_cell.length_a   1.000
_cell.length_b   1.000
_cell.length_c   1.000
_cell.angle_alpha   90.00
_cell.angle_beta   90.00
_cell.angle_gamma   90.00
#
_symmetry.space_group_name_H-M   'P 1'
#
loop_
_entity.id
_entity.type
_entity.pdbx_description
1 polymer ?
#
loop_
_entity_poly.entity_id
_entity_poly.type
_entity_poly.pdbx_seq_one_letter_code
_entity_poly.pdbx_strand_id
1 'polypeptide(L)' 'MLEIATISMRPEIAGIKERLLEAGALGVLMSGSGPTVFGVTADLEAARAVADRYPNYGERVLATETFNPERS' A
#
# COMPACT_ATOMS: atom_id res chain seq x y z
N MET A 1 8.20 -14.58 14.35
CA MET A 1 7.76 -13.18 14.23
C MET A 1 8.92 -12.40 13.66
N LEU A 2 8.85 -12.00 12.38
CA LEU A 2 9.99 -11.56 11.58
C LEU A 2 9.73 -10.20 10.92
N GLU A 3 8.95 -9.33 11.58
CA GLU A 3 8.62 -7.99 11.04
C GLU A 3 9.77 -6.98 11.19
N ILE A 4 10.68 -7.20 12.15
CA ILE A 4 11.75 -6.24 12.45
C ILE A 4 12.90 -6.29 11.44
N ALA A 5 13.13 -7.43 10.77
CA ALA A 5 14.27 -7.60 9.86
C ALA A 5 14.08 -6.97 8.48
N THR A 6 12.84 -6.68 8.06
CA THR A 6 12.57 -6.20 6.69
C THR A 6 12.63 -4.68 6.56
N ILE A 7 12.33 -3.95 7.65
CA ILE A 7 12.32 -2.47 7.65
C ILE A 7 13.74 -1.90 7.56
N SER A 8 14.75 -2.56 8.17
CA SER A 8 16.15 -2.12 8.10
C SER A 8 16.81 -2.38 6.73
N MET A 9 16.18 -3.14 5.83
CA MET A 9 16.85 -3.69 4.65
C MET A 9 16.51 -3.01 3.32
N ARG A 10 15.51 -2.13 3.23
CA ARG A 10 15.08 -1.55 1.93
C ARG A 10 14.56 -0.11 2.06
N PRO A 11 15.42 0.93 1.97
CA PRO A 11 15.00 2.34 2.01
C PRO A 11 13.96 2.71 0.93
N GLU A 12 13.94 1.99 -0.19
CA GLU A 12 12.93 2.14 -1.25
C GLU A 12 11.49 1.94 -0.72
N ILE A 13 11.31 1.08 0.28
CA ILE A 13 10.00 0.82 0.88
C ILE A 13 9.53 2.01 1.70
N ALA A 14 10.44 2.71 2.40
CA ALA A 14 10.07 3.92 3.14
C ALA A 14 9.52 4.99 2.19
N GLY A 15 10.17 5.19 1.05
CA GLY A 15 9.68 6.12 0.02
C GLY A 15 8.35 5.70 -0.60
N ILE A 16 8.07 4.40 -0.79
CA ILE A 16 6.74 3.94 -1.25
C ILE A 16 5.68 4.23 -0.17
N LYS A 17 6.00 4.00 1.11
CA LYS A 17 5.07 4.25 2.21
C LYS A 17 4.70 5.72 2.33
N GLU A 18 5.69 6.61 2.28
CA GLU A 18 5.47 8.06 2.31
C GLU A 18 4.61 8.50 1.13
N ARG A 19 4.93 8.07 -0.10
CA ARG A 19 4.12 8.38 -1.29
C ARG A 19 2.67 7.91 -1.19
N LEU A 20 2.41 6.73 -0.63
CA LEU A 20 1.04 6.25 -0.40
C LEU A 20 0.30 7.08 0.66
N LEU A 21 0.97 7.49 1.74
CA LEU A 21 0.38 8.36 2.76
C LEU A 21 0.08 9.75 2.19
N GLU A 22 1.02 10.35 1.47
CA GLU A 22 0.84 11.64 0.78
C GLU A 22 -0.28 11.58 -0.27
N ALA A 23 -0.41 10.45 -0.96
CA ALA A 23 -1.51 10.22 -1.90
C ALA A 23 -2.87 10.01 -1.21
N GLY A 24 -2.92 9.89 0.12
CA GLY A 24 -4.17 9.86 0.90
C GLY A 24 -4.55 8.50 1.49
N ALA A 25 -3.62 7.54 1.58
CA ALA A 25 -3.86 6.31 2.33
C ALA A 25 -4.03 6.60 3.84
N LEU A 26 -4.97 5.90 4.49
CA LEU A 26 -5.21 6.01 5.93
C LEU A 26 -4.15 5.30 6.77
N GLY A 27 -3.57 4.26 6.20
CA GLY A 27 -2.50 3.49 6.82
C GLY A 27 -1.78 2.68 5.76
N VAL A 28 -0.48 2.47 5.94
CA VAL A 28 0.35 1.78 4.96
C VAL A 28 1.19 0.71 5.64
N LEU A 29 1.13 -0.51 5.09
CA LEU A 29 1.82 -1.68 5.62
C LEU A 29 2.49 -2.45 4.49
N MET A 30 3.43 -3.34 4.86
CA MET A 30 4.01 -4.28 3.92
C MET A 30 3.20 -5.58 3.92
N SER A 31 3.00 -6.16 2.73
CA SER A 31 2.39 -7.47 2.57
C SER A 31 3.45 -8.58 2.66
N GLY A 32 3.57 -9.22 3.83
CA GLY A 32 4.39 -10.42 4.02
C GLY A 32 5.90 -10.22 3.85
N SER A 33 6.58 -11.19 3.21
CA SER A 33 8.04 -11.20 2.99
C SER A 33 8.50 -10.48 1.70
N GLY A 34 7.56 -10.00 0.88
CA GLY A 34 7.86 -9.33 -0.39
C GLY A 34 8.04 -7.81 -0.26
N PRO A 35 8.50 -7.12 -1.31
CA PRO A 35 8.60 -5.65 -1.32
C PRO A 35 7.23 -4.96 -1.48
N THR A 36 6.14 -5.72 -1.58
CA THR A 36 4.79 -5.19 -1.83
C THR A 36 4.31 -4.40 -0.63
N VAL A 37 3.98 -3.13 -0.87
CA VAL A 37 3.37 -2.23 0.10
C VAL A 37 1.90 -2.06 -0.26
N PHE A 38 1.02 -2.11 0.72
CA PHE A 38 -0.41 -1.82 0.53
C PHE A 38 -0.84 -0.66 1.42
N GLY A 39 -1.68 0.21 0.87
CA GLY A 39 -2.35 1.28 1.59
C GLY A 39 -3.81 0.92 1.81
N VAL A 40 -4.33 1.19 3.00
CA VAL A 40 -5.75 1.05 3.32
C VAL A 40 -6.43 2.41 3.16
N THR A 41 -7.62 2.41 2.59
CA THR A 41 -8.46 3.60 2.40
C THR A 41 -9.88 3.33 2.91
N ALA A 42 -10.71 4.37 2.99
CA ALA A 42 -12.08 4.24 3.51
C ALA A 42 -12.99 3.42 2.59
N ASP A 43 -12.79 3.54 1.28
CA ASP A 43 -13.61 2.92 0.25
C ASP A 43 -12.83 2.80 -1.07
N LEU A 44 -13.44 2.14 -2.06
CA LEU A 44 -12.82 1.91 -3.36
C LEU A 44 -12.61 3.21 -4.17
N GLU A 45 -13.41 4.24 -3.93
CA GLU A 45 -13.25 5.55 -4.60
C GLU A 45 -11.99 6.25 -4.10
N ALA A 46 -11.79 6.28 -2.78
CA ALA A 46 -10.57 6.74 -2.15
C ALA A 46 -9.35 5.93 -2.61
N ALA A 47 -9.47 4.60 -2.75
CA ALA A 47 -8.38 3.76 -3.27
C ALA A 47 -7.97 4.15 -4.71
N ARG A 48 -8.96 4.42 -5.58
CA ARG A 48 -8.70 4.90 -6.95
C ARG A 48 -8.06 6.27 -6.96
N ALA A 49 -8.56 7.20 -6.14
CA ALA A 49 -7.99 8.55 -6.01
C ALA A 49 -6.55 8.54 -5.46
N VAL A 50 -6.20 7.58 -4.60
CA VAL A 50 -4.82 7.35 -4.16
C VAL A 50 -3.98 6.82 -5.32
N ALA A 51 -4.48 5.85 -6.08
CA ALA A 51 -3.76 5.29 -7.22
C ALA A 51 -3.48 6.34 -8.32
N ASP A 52 -4.44 7.21 -8.60
CA ASP A 52 -4.30 8.30 -9.59
C ASP A 52 -3.32 9.39 -9.13
N ARG A 53 -3.27 9.67 -7.81
CA ARG A 53 -2.32 10.63 -7.23
C ARG A 53 -0.93 10.05 -7.01
N TYR A 54 -0.79 8.73 -7.04
CA TYR A 54 0.50 8.09 -6.83
C TYR A 54 1.43 8.41 -8.00
N PRO A 55 2.58 9.08 -7.76
CA PRO A 55 3.50 9.42 -8.83
C PRO A 55 4.12 8.15 -9.42
N ASN A 56 4.06 8.02 -10.75
CA ASN A 56 4.58 6.86 -11.44
C ASN A 56 6.12 6.88 -11.47
N TYR A 57 6.75 6.07 -10.62
CA TYR A 57 8.20 5.85 -10.60
C TYR A 57 8.59 4.46 -11.15
N GLY A 58 7.70 3.84 -11.93
CA GLY A 58 7.90 2.50 -12.51
C GLY A 58 7.30 1.37 -11.68
N GLU A 59 6.70 1.65 -10.51
CA GLU A 59 5.93 0.67 -9.76
C GLU A 59 4.49 0.56 -10.30
N ARG A 60 3.93 -0.65 -10.23
CA ARG A 60 2.53 -0.89 -10.60
C ARG A 60 1.64 -0.69 -9.37
N VAL A 61 0.74 0.30 -9.43
CA VAL A 61 -0.27 0.55 -8.38
C VAL A 61 -1.61 -0.07 -8.80
N LEU A 62 -2.27 -0.75 -7.86
CA LEU A 62 -3.55 -1.42 -8.07
C LEU A 62 -4.52 -1.00 -6.97
N ALA A 63 -5.72 -0.54 -7.34
CA ALA A 63 -6.83 -0.34 -6.42
C ALA A 63 -7.70 -1.60 -6.39
N THR A 64 -7.83 -2.22 -5.22
CA THR A 64 -8.60 -3.46 -5.01
C THR A 64 -9.47 -3.35 -3.77
N GLU A 65 -10.59 -4.07 -3.74
CA GLU A 65 -11.43 -4.20 -2.55
C GLU A 65 -11.15 -5.49 -1.79
N THR A 66 -11.42 -5.48 -0.48
CA THR A 66 -11.29 -6.69 0.34
C THR A 66 -12.39 -7.68 -0.03
N PHE A 67 -12.01 -8.82 -0.59
CA PHE A 67 -12.94 -9.93 -0.81
C PHE A 67 -13.23 -10.62 0.54
N ASN A 68 -14.48 -10.57 0.99
CA ASN A 68 -14.95 -11.32 2.14
C ASN A 68 -16.04 -12.31 1.72
N PRO A 69 -15.75 -13.63 1.65
CA PRO A 69 -16.71 -14.64 1.21
C PRO A 69 -17.85 -14.90 2.22
N GLU A 70 -17.73 -14.43 3.46
CA GLU A 70 -18.74 -14.61 4.53
C GLU A 70 -19.84 -13.52 4.50
N ARG A 71 -19.80 -12.61 3.52
CA ARG A 71 -20.74 -11.49 3.37
C ARG A 71 -21.66 -11.60 2.14
N SER A 72 -21.71 -12.76 1.48
CA SER A 72 -22.60 -13.04 0.34
C SER A 72 -23.89 -13.73 0.74
#